data_AF-V7IBQ2-F1
#
_entry.id   AF-V7IBQ2-F1
#
_cell.length_a   1.000
_cell.length_b   1.000
_cell.length_c   1.000
_cell.angle_alpha   90.00
_cell.angle_beta   90.00
_cell.angle_gamma   90.00
#
_symmetry.space_group_name_H-M   'P 1'
#
loop_
_entity.id
_entity.type
_entity.pdbx_description
1 polymer ?
#
loop_
_entity_poly.entity_id
_entity_poly.type
_entity_poly.pdbx_seq_one_letter_code
_entity_poly.pdbx_strand_id
1 'polypeptide(L)'
;MSGIYLPRLFPPHIAERGLLYFQQGKVRDVQKTSAGRYRAEVCGSENYSVWLKLDSDLYIKDGGCDCPYGGACKHMAALWYAVRAQTQDAGIMCPRHRFATGSISLSGSLKRRKAT
;
A
#
# COMPACT_ATOMS: atom_id res chain seq x y z
N MET A 1 8.16 1.28 25.68
CA MET A 1 6.80 1.08 25.14
C MET A 1 6.85 -0.11 24.20
N SER A 2 6.24 -1.23 24.58
CA SER A 2 6.27 -2.48 23.82
C SER A 2 5.32 -2.39 22.62
N GLY A 3 5.85 -2.05 21.46
CA GLY A 3 5.14 -2.23 20.20
C GLY A 3 5.05 -3.72 19.85
N ILE A 4 3.91 -4.14 19.30
CA ILE A 4 3.69 -5.54 18.90
C ILE A 4 4.16 -5.69 17.45
N TYR A 5 5.15 -6.56 17.22
CA TYR A 5 5.57 -6.93 15.87
C TYR A 5 4.42 -7.65 15.14
N LEU A 6 4.33 -7.45 13.81
CA LEU A 6 3.41 -8.13 12.89
C LEU A 6 3.13 -9.63 13.22
N PRO A 7 4.12 -10.46 13.62
CA PRO A 7 3.92 -11.90 13.86
C PRO A 7 3.04 -12.25 15.06
N ARG A 8 2.79 -11.33 16.00
CA ARG A 8 1.90 -11.59 17.15
C ARG A 8 0.46 -11.18 16.90
N LEU A 9 0.22 -10.26 15.96
CA LEU A 9 -1.11 -9.73 15.66
C LEU A 9 -1.80 -10.54 14.55
N PHE A 10 -1.03 -11.12 13.64
CA PHE A 10 -1.55 -11.94 12.54
C PHE A 10 -1.06 -13.38 12.69
N PRO A 11 -1.97 -14.38 12.60
CA PRO A 11 -1.56 -15.77 12.41
C PRO A 11 -0.59 -15.90 11.22
N PRO A 12 0.38 -16.84 11.25
CA PRO A 12 1.41 -16.96 10.22
C PRO A 12 0.83 -17.06 8.80
N HIS A 13 -0.24 -17.85 8.62
CA HIS A 13 -0.92 -17.99 7.33
C HIS A 13 -1.63 -16.70 6.84
N ILE A 14 -1.97 -15.76 7.73
CA ILE A 14 -2.51 -14.44 7.35
C ILE A 14 -1.37 -13.53 6.93
N ALA A 15 -0.26 -13.54 7.66
CA ALA A 15 0.93 -12.76 7.33
C ALA A 15 1.51 -13.17 5.98
N GLU A 16 1.60 -14.47 5.69
CA GLU A 16 2.03 -14.99 4.37
C GLU A 16 1.11 -14.53 3.24
N ARG A 17 -0.21 -14.62 3.42
CA ARG A 17 -1.16 -14.12 2.41
C ARG A 17 -1.05 -12.61 2.21
N GLY A 18 -0.80 -11.86 3.28
CA GLY A 18 -0.55 -10.42 3.19
C GLY A 18 0.71 -10.10 2.38
N LEU A 19 1.79 -10.85 2.61
CA LEU A 19 3.02 -10.73 1.84
C LEU A 19 2.80 -11.01 0.35
N LEU A 20 2.05 -12.07 0.03
CA LEU A 20 1.71 -12.39 -1.36
C LEU A 20 0.93 -11.26 -2.05
N TYR A 21 -0.02 -10.63 -1.35
CA TYR A 21 -0.77 -9.50 -1.91
C TYR A 21 0.12 -8.29 -2.18
N PHE A 22 1.06 -8.01 -1.27
CA PHE A 22 2.06 -6.97 -1.47
C PHE A 22 2.96 -7.27 -2.67
N GLN A 23 3.52 -8.49 -2.77
CA GLN A 23 4.37 -8.91 -3.88
C GLN A 23 3.65 -8.90 -5.24
N GLN A 24 2.35 -9.16 -5.25
CA GLN A 24 1.50 -9.08 -6.44
C GLN A 24 1.12 -7.64 -6.82
N GLY A 25 1.58 -6.62 -6.09
CA GLY A 25 1.25 -5.21 -6.37
C GLY A 25 -0.23 -4.88 -6.17
N LYS A 26 -0.93 -5.61 -5.28
CA LYS A 26 -2.36 -5.41 -5.00
C LYS A 26 -2.62 -4.24 -4.05
N VAL A 27 -1.60 -3.72 -3.39
CA VAL A 27 -1.69 -2.56 -2.51
C VAL A 27 -1.46 -1.30 -3.34
N ARG A 28 -2.45 -0.41 -3.37
CA ARG A 28 -2.46 0.84 -4.13
C ARG A 28 -2.69 2.03 -3.23
N ASP A 29 -2.33 3.21 -3.72
CA ASP A 29 -2.58 4.50 -3.07
C ASP A 29 -2.20 4.53 -1.58
N VAL A 30 -0.99 4.03 -1.27
CA VAL A 30 -0.48 4.08 0.10
C VAL A 30 -0.20 5.52 0.47
N GLN A 31 -0.98 6.05 1.40
CA GLN A 31 -0.84 7.41 1.90
C GLN A 31 -0.50 7.40 3.38
N LYS A 32 0.49 8.19 3.74
CA LYS A 32 0.85 8.48 5.14
C LYS A 32 0.17 9.79 5.55
N THR A 33 -0.69 9.71 6.55
CA THR A 33 -1.29 10.87 7.21
C THR A 33 -0.42 11.35 8.37
N SER A 34 -0.65 12.57 8.83
CA SER A 34 -0.10 13.09 10.08
C SER A 34 -0.52 12.20 11.27
N ALA A 35 0.37 12.06 12.26
CA ALA A 35 0.23 11.19 13.44
C ALA A 35 0.38 9.66 13.21
N GLY A 36 1.17 9.24 12.21
CA GLY A 36 1.55 7.82 12.05
C GLY A 36 0.43 6.92 11.53
N ARG A 37 -0.62 7.50 10.97
CA ARG A 37 -1.68 6.75 10.29
C ARG A 37 -1.32 6.54 8.83
N TYR A 38 -1.56 5.33 8.35
CA TYR A 38 -1.37 4.92 6.98
C TYR A 38 -2.69 4.40 6.44
N ARG A 39 -3.00 4.76 5.21
CA ARG A 39 -4.18 4.27 4.49
C ARG A 39 -3.75 3.75 3.13
N ALA A 40 -4.42 2.72 2.64
CA ALA A 40 -4.25 2.22 1.29
C ALA A 40 -5.52 1.53 0.81
N GLU A 41 -5.58 1.31 -0.50
CA GLU A 41 -6.57 0.49 -1.15
C GLU A 41 -5.93 -0.86 -1.50
N VAL A 42 -6.57 -1.97 -1.15
CA VAL A 42 -6.04 -3.31 -1.42
C VAL A 42 -7.02 -4.05 -2.34
N CYS A 43 -6.56 -4.36 -3.55
CA CYS A 43 -7.34 -5.11 -4.53
C CYS A 43 -7.45 -6.58 -4.13
N GLY A 44 -8.67 -7.06 -3.93
CA GLY A 44 -9.02 -8.46 -3.69
C GLY A 44 -10.09 -8.93 -4.67
N SER A 45 -11.16 -9.51 -4.12
CA SER A 45 -12.44 -9.71 -4.82
C SER A 45 -13.07 -8.36 -5.21
N GLU A 46 -12.91 -7.37 -4.34
CA GLU A 46 -13.24 -5.97 -4.56
C GLU A 46 -12.07 -5.12 -4.06
N ASN A 47 -12.16 -3.81 -4.21
CA ASN A 47 -11.19 -2.93 -3.59
C ASN A 47 -11.57 -2.65 -2.14
N TYR A 48 -10.67 -2.99 -1.22
CA TYR A 48 -10.87 -2.82 0.22
C TYR A 48 -10.06 -1.63 0.73
N SER A 49 -10.72 -0.72 1.45
CA SER A 49 -10.06 0.36 2.19
C SER A 49 -9.44 -0.18 3.48
N VAL A 50 -8.13 -0.03 3.60
CA VAL A 50 -7.36 -0.48 4.76
C VAL A 50 -6.68 0.71 5.40
N TRP A 51 -6.68 0.76 6.72
CA TRP A 51 -5.92 1.74 7.47
C TRP A 51 -5.19 1.09 8.64
N LEU A 52 -4.00 1.60 8.95
CA LEU A 52 -3.16 1.19 10.07
C LEU A 52 -2.66 2.42 10.80
N LYS A 53 -2.62 2.36 12.13
CA LYS A 53 -1.89 3.30 12.96
C LYS A 53 -0.60 2.64 13.39
N LEU A 54 0.52 3.15 12.91
CA LEU A 54 1.86 2.68 13.26
C LEU A 54 2.56 3.71 14.15
N ASP A 55 3.47 3.25 15.01
CA ASP A 55 4.38 4.15 15.72
C ASP A 55 5.68 4.42 14.92
N SER A 56 6.63 5.11 15.56
CA SER A 56 7.93 5.46 15.00
C SER A 56 8.75 4.25 14.56
N ASP A 57 8.58 3.12 15.22
CA ASP A 57 9.30 1.86 14.95
C ASP A 57 8.48 0.93 14.05
N LEU A 58 7.40 1.44 13.44
CA LEU A 58 6.47 0.72 12.57
C LEU A 58 5.70 -0.41 13.25
N TYR A 59 5.52 -0.34 14.57
CA TYR A 59 4.62 -1.27 15.27
C TYR A 59 3.18 -0.87 15.10
N ILE A 60 2.32 -1.87 14.90
CA ILE A 60 0.88 -1.68 14.78
C ILE A 60 0.32 -1.35 16.17
N LYS A 61 -0.24 -0.14 16.30
CA LYS A 61 -1.02 0.28 17.48
C LYS A 61 -2.50 0.00 17.31
N ASP A 62 -2.99 0.19 16.09
CA ASP A 62 -4.40 0.06 15.74
C ASP A 62 -4.53 -0.13 14.23
N GLY A 63 -5.69 -0.57 13.78
CA GLY A 63 -5.96 -0.72 12.36
C GLY A 63 -7.31 -1.32 12.07
N GLY A 64 -7.74 -1.15 10.83
CA GLY A 64 -9.01 -1.67 10.37
C GLY A 64 -9.02 -1.93 8.87
N CYS A 65 -9.92 -2.81 8.47
CA CYS A 65 -10.20 -3.13 7.09
C CYS A 65 -11.71 -3.33 6.95
N ASP A 66 -12.28 -2.81 5.87
CA ASP A 66 -13.69 -2.95 5.48
C ASP A 66 -14.02 -4.32 4.87
N CYS A 67 -13.05 -5.23 4.78
CA CYS A 67 -13.30 -6.55 4.22
C CYS A 67 -14.22 -7.39 5.12
N PRO A 68 -15.04 -8.29 4.52
CA PRO A 68 -16.03 -9.08 5.26
C PRO A 68 -15.41 -10.07 6.25
N TYR A 69 -14.10 -10.34 6.16
CA TYR A 69 -13.39 -11.18 7.12
C TYR A 69 -13.27 -10.53 8.51
N GLY A 70 -13.21 -9.19 8.57
CA GLY A 70 -13.00 -8.45 9.80
C GLY A 70 -11.67 -8.74 10.52
N GLY A 71 -11.42 -8.01 11.60
CA GLY A 71 -10.27 -8.22 12.49
C GLY A 71 -8.90 -8.19 11.79
N ALA A 72 -7.99 -9.07 12.21
CA ALA A 72 -6.64 -9.19 11.68
C ALA A 72 -6.64 -9.90 10.30
N CYS A 73 -6.94 -9.15 9.24
CA CYS A 73 -7.04 -9.69 7.88
C CYS A 73 -5.74 -9.58 7.07
N LYS A 74 -5.65 -10.33 5.96
CA LYS A 74 -4.52 -10.31 5.03
C LYS A 74 -4.25 -8.92 4.40
N HIS A 75 -5.28 -8.09 4.24
CA HIS A 75 -5.12 -6.76 3.65
C HIS A 75 -4.38 -5.80 4.59
N MET A 76 -4.61 -5.91 5.90
CA MET A 76 -3.83 -5.17 6.90
C MET A 76 -2.37 -5.58 6.89
N ALA A 77 -2.09 -6.89 6.83
CA ALA A 77 -0.71 -7.37 6.70
C ALA A 77 -0.04 -6.84 5.40
N ALA A 78 -0.77 -6.84 4.27
CA ALA A 78 -0.27 -6.32 2.99
C ALA A 78 0.08 -4.82 3.07
N LEU A 79 -0.78 -4.00 3.67
CA LEU A 79 -0.49 -2.58 3.88
C LEU A 79 0.77 -2.38 4.75
N TRP A 80 0.92 -3.15 5.82
CA TRP A 80 2.10 -3.05 6.67
C TRP A 80 3.39 -3.37 5.90
N TYR A 81 3.40 -4.43 5.07
CA TYR A 81 4.55 -4.73 4.22
C TYR A 81 4.86 -3.60 3.24
N ALA A 82 3.83 -2.99 2.64
CA ALA A 82 4.01 -1.86 1.73
C ALA A 82 4.61 -0.63 2.41
N VAL A 83 4.21 -0.33 3.65
CA VAL A 83 4.79 0.77 4.43
C VAL A 83 6.23 0.45 4.85
N ARG A 84 6.49 -0.79 5.26
CA ARG A 84 7.82 -1.23 5.64
C ARG A 84 8.80 -1.21 4.47
N ALA A 85 8.36 -1.62 3.28
CA ALA A 85 9.15 -1.51 2.06
C ALA A 85 9.48 -0.04 1.75
N GLN A 86 8.49 0.86 1.76
CA GLN A 86 8.70 2.30 1.50
C GLN A 86 9.65 2.97 2.51
N THR A 87 9.62 2.55 3.77
CA THR A 87 10.47 3.11 4.84
C THR A 87 11.89 2.51 4.84
N GLN A 88 12.06 1.27 4.39
CA GLN A 88 13.37 0.64 4.22
C GLN A 88 14.06 1.07 2.92
N ASP A 89 13.31 1.30 1.83
CA ASP A 89 13.83 1.90 0.58
C ASP A 89 14.29 3.36 0.76
N ALA A 90 13.84 4.06 1.80
CA ALA A 90 14.36 5.40 2.12
C ALA A 90 15.85 5.39 2.53
N GLY A 91 16.42 4.21 2.85
CA GLY A 91 17.85 4.01 3.11
C GLY A 91 18.65 3.40 1.95
N ILE A 92 17.99 2.89 0.90
CA ILE A 92 18.65 2.33 -0.30
C ILE A 92 17.79 2.72 -1.50
N MET A 93 18.21 3.76 -2.23
CA MET A 93 17.64 4.08 -3.53
C MET A 93 17.77 2.87 -4.47
N CYS A 94 16.64 2.25 -4.85
CA CYS A 94 16.56 1.48 -6.08
C CYS A 94 15.35 1.93 -6.94
N PRO A 95 15.58 2.40 -8.20
CA PRO A 95 14.58 3.14 -8.97
C PRO A 95 13.68 2.21 -9.79
N ARG A 96 12.90 1.31 -9.17
CA ARG A 96 12.10 0.35 -9.95
C ARG A 96 10.62 0.18 -9.60
N HIS A 97 9.92 1.18 -9.07
CA HIS A 97 8.46 1.22 -9.23
C HIS A 97 7.96 2.64 -9.53
N ARG A 98 8.00 3.02 -10.81
CA ARG A 98 7.19 4.10 -11.39
C ARG A 98 5.71 3.78 -11.14
N PHE A 99 5.07 4.52 -10.25
CA PHE A 99 3.62 4.75 -10.34
C PHE A 99 3.37 5.52 -11.64
N ALA A 100 2.95 4.81 -12.68
CA ALA A 100 2.50 5.41 -13.92
C ALA A 100 0.98 5.41 -13.96
N THR A 101 0.35 6.47 -13.45
CA THR A 101 -0.96 6.94 -13.92
C THR A 101 -1.09 8.43 -13.63
N GLY A 102 -0.29 9.23 -14.35
CA GLY A 102 -0.55 10.64 -14.56
C GLY A 102 -1.31 10.80 -15.88
N SER A 103 -2.61 11.04 -15.77
CA SER A 103 -3.51 11.46 -16.83
C SER A 103 -3.05 12.78 -17.44
N ILE A 104 -2.80 12.81 -18.75
CA ILE A 104 -2.85 14.03 -19.54
C ILE A 104 -3.68 13.74 -20.79
N SER A 105 -4.88 14.30 -20.79
CA SER A 105 -5.78 14.40 -21.92
C SER A 105 -5.07 15.02 -23.13
N LEU A 106 -5.02 14.32 -24.27
CA LEU A 106 -4.77 14.95 -25.57
C LEU A 106 -6.11 15.26 -26.23
N SER A 107 -6.66 16.43 -25.91
CA SER A 107 -7.55 17.17 -26.81
C SER A 107 -6.69 18.20 -27.55
N GLY A 108 -6.56 18.09 -28.88
CA GLY A 108 -5.82 19.12 -29.63
C GLY A 108 -5.50 18.81 -31.10
N SER A 109 -6.51 18.94 -31.96
CA SER A 109 -6.49 19.50 -33.33
C SER A 109 -5.27 19.29 -34.25
N LEU A 110 -5.49 18.46 -35.28
CA LEU A 110 -5.43 18.81 -36.71
C LEU A 110 -4.56 20.03 -37.11
N LYS A 111 -3.39 19.78 -37.74
CA LYS A 111 -3.05 20.44 -39.01
C LYS A 111 -1.98 19.70 -39.81
N ARG A 112 -2.43 19.14 -40.93
CA ARG A 112 -1.64 18.86 -42.13
C ARG A 112 -0.84 20.10 -42.53
N ARG A 113 0.45 19.99 -42.86
CA ARG A 113 1.10 20.73 -43.97
C ARG A 113 2.30 19.96 -44.54
N LYS A 114 2.29 19.83 -45.87
CA LYS A 114 3.40 19.51 -46.78
C LYS A 114 4.53 20.54 -46.67
N ALA A 115 5.75 20.11 -46.98
CA ALA A 115 6.83 20.82 -47.70
C ALA A 115 8.11 19.99 -47.51
N THR A 116 8.99 19.72 -48.46
CA THR A 116 9.13 19.97 -49.90
C THR A 116 10.07 18.86 -50.39
#